data_AF-A0A432QW23-F1
#
_entry.id   AF-A0A432QW23-F1
#
_cell.length_a   1.000
_cell.length_b   1.000
_cell.length_c   1.000
_cell.angle_alpha   90.00
_cell.angle_beta   90.00
_cell.angle_gamma   90.00
#
_symmetry.space_group_name_H-M   'P 1'
#
loop_
_entity.id
_entity.type
_entity.pdbx_description
1 polymer ?
#
loop_
_entity_poly.entity_id
_entity_poly.type
_entity_poly.pdbx_seq_one_letter_code
_entity_poly.pdbx_strand_id
1 'polypeptide(L)'
;PFEKPSIYKQKNPYIKPFDEGMIYSNCCRMLFNISQVKAVTGSNPFHSGSGVGGIGVYAINMNRLLFLAKDDFEFLKRMIDYTMDVGARALQRKRKWLRKHWNDLFPYLSYYQKDDRSLFNIFSIVGVHEGMVNAGFKGGLFNDEAKEYAHQIAQYFYEKLQQFMERDKVLYSLEYAPSENAACKMAEKDLQFANAIADVLNGEKDYKISKDPYLNLFIKESIVKFGEKLFDLVGVEDGSY
;
A
#
# COMPACT_ATOMS: atom_id res chain seq x y z
N PRO A 1 -1.54 -1.59 -25.11
CA PRO A 1 -2.03 -0.23 -24.75
C PRO A 1 -0.97 0.77 -24.27
N PHE A 2 0.09 0.31 -23.57
CA PHE A 2 1.14 1.19 -23.05
C PHE A 2 2.38 1.28 -23.97
N GLU A 3 2.25 1.06 -25.27
CA GLU A 3 3.36 1.27 -26.21
C GLU A 3 3.28 2.66 -26.86
N LYS A 4 2.05 3.13 -27.14
CA LYS A 4 1.79 4.45 -27.71
C LYS A 4 2.18 5.58 -26.74
N PRO A 5 2.61 6.76 -27.26
CA PRO A 5 2.76 7.96 -26.45
C PRO A 5 1.46 8.24 -25.70
N SER A 6 1.55 8.44 -24.38
CA SER A 6 0.41 8.69 -23.52
C SER A 6 0.83 9.71 -22.47
N ILE A 7 -0.09 10.60 -22.09
CA ILE A 7 0.09 11.52 -20.97
C ILE A 7 0.53 10.77 -19.70
N TYR A 8 0.07 9.53 -19.51
CA TYR A 8 0.43 8.71 -18.36
C TYR A 8 1.89 8.25 -18.38
N LYS A 9 2.49 8.03 -19.56
CA LYS A 9 3.94 7.71 -19.68
C LYS A 9 4.83 8.92 -19.41
N GLN A 10 4.39 10.11 -19.81
CA GLN A 10 5.11 11.35 -19.51
C GLN A 10 5.09 11.63 -18.00
N LYS A 11 3.94 11.38 -17.36
CA LYS A 11 3.78 11.55 -15.92
C LYS A 11 4.48 10.46 -15.10
N ASN A 12 4.41 9.18 -15.51
CA ASN A 12 5.04 8.06 -14.79
C ASN A 12 6.14 7.41 -15.66
N PRO A 13 7.43 7.70 -15.43
CA PRO A 13 8.51 7.05 -16.16
C PRO A 13 8.63 5.55 -15.83
N TYR A 14 8.01 5.08 -14.74
CA TYR A 14 8.00 3.69 -14.33
C TYR A 14 6.91 2.85 -15.00
N ILE A 15 5.95 3.46 -15.70
CA ILE A 15 4.95 2.71 -16.49
C ILE A 15 5.65 2.07 -17.68
N LYS A 16 5.92 0.77 -17.54
CA LYS A 16 6.37 -0.08 -18.64
C LYS A 16 5.18 -0.90 -19.13
N PRO A 17 4.96 -1.01 -20.46
CA PRO A 17 4.06 -2.04 -20.97
C PRO A 17 4.49 -3.39 -20.40
N PHE A 18 3.54 -4.09 -19.79
CA PHE A 18 3.76 -5.49 -19.49
C PHE A 18 3.90 -6.26 -20.81
N ASP A 19 4.86 -7.16 -20.90
CA ASP A 19 4.92 -8.13 -21.98
C ASP A 19 3.75 -9.11 -21.79
N GLU A 20 2.79 -9.10 -22.72
CA GLU A 20 1.54 -9.88 -22.63
C GLU A 20 1.81 -11.39 -22.50
N GLY A 21 2.91 -11.90 -23.04
CA GLY A 21 3.33 -13.29 -22.87
C GLY A 21 3.91 -13.61 -21.49
N MET A 22 4.09 -12.59 -20.64
CA MET A 22 4.77 -12.65 -19.34
C MET A 22 3.88 -12.12 -18.21
N ILE A 23 2.55 -12.09 -18.40
CA ILE A 23 1.57 -11.75 -17.37
C ILE A 23 0.79 -13.02 -17.03
N TYR A 24 0.89 -13.45 -15.77
CA TYR A 24 0.00 -14.46 -15.22
C TYR A 24 -0.78 -13.86 -14.04
N SER A 25 -2.10 -14.06 -14.04
CA SER A 25 -2.95 -13.73 -12.91
C SER A 25 -2.82 -14.83 -11.86
N ASN A 26 -2.16 -14.53 -10.74
CA ASN A 26 -2.03 -15.46 -9.62
C ASN A 26 -3.14 -15.21 -8.59
N CYS A 27 -4.35 -15.71 -8.87
CA CYS A 27 -5.62 -15.44 -8.18
C CYS A 27 -6.36 -14.18 -8.69
N CYS A 28 -7.04 -13.43 -7.81
CA CYS A 28 -8.11 -12.49 -8.16
C CYS A 28 -7.68 -11.35 -9.11
N ARG A 29 -6.56 -10.68 -8.83
CA ARG A 29 -6.05 -9.55 -9.65
C ARG A 29 -4.53 -9.35 -9.51
N MET A 30 -3.82 -10.37 -9.03
CA MET A 30 -2.39 -10.32 -8.74
C MET A 30 -1.60 -10.43 -10.05
N LEU A 31 -0.89 -9.37 -10.42
CA LEU A 31 -0.14 -9.28 -11.67
C LEU A 31 1.35 -9.14 -11.36
N PHE A 32 2.12 -10.18 -11.68
CA PHE A 32 3.58 -10.13 -11.54
C PHE A 32 4.25 -9.84 -12.86
N ASN A 33 5.29 -8.99 -12.82
CA ASN A 33 6.19 -8.83 -13.95
C ASN A 33 7.26 -9.94 -13.91
N ILE A 34 7.11 -10.95 -14.76
CA ILE A 34 8.00 -12.12 -14.79
C ILE A 34 9.44 -11.75 -15.16
N SER A 35 9.68 -10.64 -15.85
CA SER A 35 11.04 -10.16 -16.10
C SER A 35 11.79 -9.85 -14.81
N GLN A 36 11.09 -9.34 -13.78
CA GLN A 36 11.67 -9.16 -12.45
C GLN A 36 11.95 -10.51 -11.77
N VAL A 37 11.08 -11.49 -11.94
CA VAL A 37 11.31 -12.85 -11.43
C VAL A 37 12.53 -13.48 -12.09
N LYS A 38 12.60 -13.46 -13.43
CA LYS A 38 13.72 -13.99 -14.22
C LYS A 38 15.07 -13.36 -13.85
N ALA A 39 15.08 -12.06 -13.53
CA ALA A 39 16.29 -11.37 -13.08
C ALA A 39 16.83 -11.93 -11.74
N VAL A 40 15.96 -12.45 -10.88
CA VAL A 40 16.34 -12.94 -9.54
C VAL A 40 16.46 -14.47 -9.47
N THR A 41 15.70 -15.20 -10.29
CA THR A 41 15.76 -16.68 -10.35
C THR A 41 16.71 -17.22 -11.42
N GLY A 42 17.22 -16.35 -12.30
CA GLY A 42 17.92 -16.74 -13.53
C GLY A 42 16.96 -17.16 -14.65
N SER A 43 17.46 -17.21 -15.88
CA SER A 43 16.73 -17.69 -17.07
C SER A 43 16.63 -19.21 -17.05
N ASN A 44 15.93 -19.78 -16.07
CA ASN A 44 15.62 -21.19 -16.09
C ASN A 44 14.46 -21.41 -17.09
N PRO A 45 14.66 -22.13 -18.21
CA PRO A 45 13.64 -22.34 -19.23
C PRO A 45 12.40 -23.10 -18.73
N PHE A 46 12.43 -23.65 -17.51
CA PHE A 46 11.30 -24.30 -16.84
C PHE A 46 10.57 -23.42 -15.79
N HIS A 47 11.03 -22.19 -15.52
CA HIS A 47 10.35 -21.22 -14.64
C HIS A 47 9.34 -20.33 -15.40
N SER A 48 8.71 -20.89 -16.43
CA SER A 48 7.62 -20.27 -17.19
C SER A 48 6.38 -20.10 -16.31
N GLY A 49 6.31 -19.01 -15.53
CA GLY A 49 5.12 -18.59 -14.78
C GLY A 49 4.72 -19.42 -13.56
N SER A 50 5.19 -20.67 -13.46
CA SER A 50 4.97 -21.54 -12.32
C SER A 50 5.92 -21.22 -11.16
N GLY A 51 5.44 -21.32 -9.92
CA GLY A 51 6.23 -21.01 -8.72
C GLY A 51 6.38 -19.51 -8.43
N VAL A 52 5.50 -18.65 -8.95
CA VAL A 52 5.45 -17.22 -8.58
C VAL A 52 4.29 -16.99 -7.62
N GLY A 53 4.47 -16.14 -6.60
CA GLY A 53 3.43 -15.88 -5.60
C GLY A 53 3.84 -14.82 -4.59
N GLY A 54 3.08 -14.70 -3.51
CA GLY A 54 3.37 -13.75 -2.42
C GLY A 54 3.76 -14.45 -1.11
N ILE A 55 4.78 -13.95 -0.42
CA ILE A 55 5.03 -14.29 1.00
C ILE A 55 3.87 -13.84 1.88
N GLY A 56 3.30 -12.69 1.55
CA GLY A 56 2.19 -12.09 2.25
C GLY A 56 1.89 -10.71 1.69
N VAL A 57 0.71 -10.21 2.06
CA VAL A 57 0.22 -8.88 1.69
C VAL A 57 0.14 -8.02 2.94
N TYR A 58 0.74 -6.83 2.89
CA TYR A 58 0.60 -5.80 3.92
C TYR A 58 -0.22 -4.64 3.35
N ALA A 59 -1.46 -4.50 3.82
CA ALA A 59 -2.39 -3.49 3.34
C ALA A 59 -2.26 -2.18 4.15
N ILE A 60 -2.06 -1.07 3.45
CA ILE A 60 -1.94 0.28 3.97
C ILE A 60 -3.27 0.98 3.81
N ASN A 61 -3.80 1.49 4.92
CA ASN A 61 -5.02 2.29 4.93
C ASN A 61 -4.71 3.72 4.48
N MET A 62 -4.88 4.00 3.19
CA MET A 62 -4.64 5.32 2.62
C MET A 62 -5.70 6.33 3.04
N ASN A 63 -6.93 5.88 3.32
CA ASN A 63 -7.98 6.74 3.81
C ASN A 63 -7.55 7.46 5.10
N ARG A 64 -6.99 6.71 6.05
CA ARG A 64 -6.49 7.27 7.31
C ARG A 64 -5.28 8.18 7.15
N LEU A 65 -4.33 7.78 6.29
CA LEU A 65 -3.14 8.59 6.07
C LEU A 65 -3.49 9.95 5.44
N LEU A 66 -4.40 9.93 4.47
CA LEU A 66 -4.87 11.14 3.79
C LEU A 66 -5.81 11.98 4.65
N PHE A 67 -6.61 11.38 5.53
CA PHE A 67 -7.36 12.10 6.56
C PHE A 67 -6.41 12.91 7.48
N LEU A 68 -5.31 12.30 7.93
CA LEU A 68 -4.33 12.95 8.80
C LEU A 68 -3.44 13.97 8.07
N ALA A 69 -3.08 13.70 6.82
CA ALA A 69 -2.15 14.53 6.06
C ALA A 69 -2.82 15.66 5.29
N LYS A 70 -4.10 15.51 4.94
CA LYS A 70 -4.77 16.38 3.98
C LYS A 70 -3.94 16.53 2.69
N ASP A 71 -3.66 17.75 2.28
CA ASP A 71 -2.86 18.11 1.11
C ASP A 71 -1.35 18.25 1.43
N ASP A 72 -0.92 18.00 2.67
CA ASP A 72 0.50 18.03 3.03
C ASP A 72 1.23 16.74 2.62
N PHE A 73 1.83 16.79 1.43
CA PHE A 73 2.57 15.67 0.88
C PHE A 73 3.83 15.29 1.67
N GLU A 74 4.56 16.25 2.24
CA GLU A 74 5.78 15.94 3.01
C GLU A 74 5.43 15.17 4.29
N PHE A 75 4.35 15.58 4.95
CA PHE A 75 3.85 14.89 6.13
C PHE A 75 3.28 13.51 5.78
N LEU A 76 2.56 13.38 4.66
CA LEU A 76 2.12 12.08 4.14
C LEU A 76 3.29 11.13 3.87
N LYS A 77 4.36 11.62 3.22
CA LYS A 77 5.55 10.83 2.92
C LYS A 77 6.18 10.23 4.18
N ARG A 78 6.30 11.02 5.26
CA ARG A 78 6.83 10.53 6.54
C ARG A 78 5.97 9.40 7.15
N MET A 79 4.65 9.50 7.03
CA MET A 79 3.75 8.43 7.51
C MET A 79 3.82 7.17 6.63
N ILE A 80 3.93 7.35 5.31
CA ILE A 80 4.15 6.26 4.36
C ILE A 80 5.48 5.56 4.67
N ASP A 81 6.56 6.32 4.84
CA ASP A 81 7.89 5.80 5.21
C ASP A 81 7.82 4.89 6.43
N TYR A 82 7.21 5.40 7.51
CA TYR A 82 7.07 4.65 8.76
C TYR A 82 6.26 3.36 8.55
N THR A 83 5.08 3.48 7.92
CA THR A 83 4.14 2.37 7.73
C THR A 83 4.72 1.29 6.82
N MET A 84 5.43 1.70 5.76
CA MET A 84 6.10 0.80 4.83
C MET A 84 7.30 0.11 5.47
N ASP A 85 8.10 0.79 6.31
CA ASP A 85 9.20 0.12 7.00
C ASP A 85 8.69 -0.93 8.00
N VAL A 86 7.61 -0.61 8.74
CA VAL A 86 6.91 -1.60 9.60
C VAL A 86 6.46 -2.80 8.78
N GLY A 87 5.78 -2.57 7.66
CA GLY A 87 5.30 -3.62 6.76
C GLY A 87 6.43 -4.47 6.18
N ALA A 88 7.52 -3.83 5.73
CA ALA A 88 8.69 -4.51 5.17
C ALA A 88 9.33 -5.42 6.22
N ARG A 89 9.53 -4.92 7.45
CA ARG A 89 10.04 -5.72 8.58
C ARG A 89 9.12 -6.90 8.91
N ALA A 90 7.79 -6.71 8.87
CA ALA A 90 6.84 -7.78 9.12
C ALA A 90 6.91 -8.88 8.04
N LEU A 91 6.92 -8.48 6.76
CA LEU A 91 7.01 -9.40 5.62
C LEU A 91 8.36 -10.15 5.60
N GLN A 92 9.47 -9.46 5.91
CA GLN A 92 10.79 -10.10 6.04
C GLN A 92 10.86 -11.10 7.20
N ARG A 93 10.25 -10.77 8.35
CA ARG A 93 10.15 -11.72 9.47
C ARG A 93 9.37 -12.96 9.06
N LYS A 94 8.22 -12.79 8.38
CA LYS A 94 7.42 -13.90 7.85
C LYS A 94 8.24 -14.73 6.87
N ARG A 95 8.95 -14.09 5.94
CA ARG A 95 9.85 -14.76 4.98
C ARG A 95 10.92 -15.58 5.68
N LYS A 96 11.62 -15.01 6.67
CA LYS A 96 12.64 -15.71 7.46
C LYS A 96 12.06 -16.93 8.18
N TRP A 97 10.87 -16.79 8.76
CA TRP A 97 10.16 -17.88 9.41
C TRP A 97 9.81 -18.99 8.41
N LEU A 98 9.26 -18.63 7.24
CA LEU A 98 8.95 -19.58 6.18
C LEU A 98 10.20 -20.32 5.70
N ARG A 99 11.31 -19.61 5.45
CA ARG A 99 12.59 -20.22 5.07
C ARG A 99 13.07 -21.25 6.10
N LYS A 100 12.97 -20.93 7.39
CA LYS A 100 13.37 -21.84 8.47
C LYS A 100 12.57 -23.14 8.47
N HIS A 101 11.30 -23.07 8.10
CA HIS A 101 10.36 -24.19 8.20
C HIS A 101 9.94 -24.75 6.83
N TRP A 102 10.65 -24.38 5.76
CA TRP A 102 10.23 -24.62 4.38
C TRP A 102 10.06 -26.11 4.08
N ASN A 103 11.05 -26.92 4.47
CA ASN A 103 11.06 -28.36 4.22
C ASN A 103 10.32 -29.16 5.31
N ASP A 104 10.21 -28.59 6.52
CA ASP A 104 9.67 -29.31 7.68
C ASP A 104 8.14 -29.22 7.76
N LEU A 105 7.59 -28.02 7.53
CA LEU A 105 6.15 -27.76 7.68
C LEU A 105 5.40 -27.69 6.35
N PHE A 106 6.13 -27.53 5.24
CA PHE A 106 5.52 -27.38 3.91
C PHE A 106 6.07 -28.38 2.88
N PRO A 107 6.07 -29.70 3.16
CA PRO A 107 6.75 -30.71 2.35
C PRO A 107 6.23 -30.78 0.89
N TYR A 108 4.93 -30.53 0.68
CA TYR A 108 4.37 -30.47 -0.67
C TYR A 108 4.83 -29.21 -1.42
N LEU A 109 4.83 -28.05 -0.74
CA LEU A 109 5.30 -26.81 -1.33
C LEU A 109 6.79 -26.90 -1.66
N SER A 110 7.63 -27.41 -0.75
CA SER A 110 9.08 -27.54 -0.97
C SER A 110 9.45 -28.51 -2.08
N TYR A 111 8.55 -29.45 -2.42
CA TYR A 111 8.73 -30.33 -3.57
C TYR A 111 8.67 -29.55 -4.89
N TYR A 112 7.70 -28.65 -5.07
CA TYR A 112 7.50 -27.90 -6.31
C TYR A 112 8.21 -26.53 -6.33
N GLN A 113 8.28 -25.87 -5.18
CA GLN A 113 8.90 -24.57 -4.97
C GLN A 113 10.15 -24.74 -4.11
N LYS A 114 11.32 -24.72 -4.76
CA LYS A 114 12.60 -25.02 -4.11
C LYS A 114 13.08 -23.93 -3.16
N ASP A 115 12.71 -22.69 -3.44
CA ASP A 115 13.08 -21.53 -2.64
C ASP A 115 12.05 -20.41 -2.79
N ASP A 116 12.28 -19.29 -2.12
CA ASP A 116 11.36 -18.16 -2.07
C ASP A 116 11.76 -16.98 -2.98
N ARG A 117 12.74 -17.15 -3.87
CA ARG A 117 13.30 -16.05 -4.69
C ARG A 117 12.28 -15.46 -5.66
N SER A 118 11.34 -16.28 -6.15
CA SER A 118 10.23 -15.86 -7.00
C SER A 118 8.98 -15.41 -6.23
N LEU A 119 9.03 -15.41 -4.89
CA LEU A 119 7.92 -14.94 -4.07
C LEU A 119 8.09 -13.47 -3.71
N PHE A 120 7.02 -12.70 -3.81
CA PHE A 120 7.00 -11.26 -3.56
C PHE A 120 6.60 -10.94 -2.13
N ASN A 121 7.21 -9.90 -1.57
CA ASN A 121 6.66 -9.17 -0.44
C ASN A 121 5.69 -8.12 -0.98
N ILE A 122 4.39 -8.29 -0.73
CA ILE A 122 3.37 -7.49 -1.40
C ILE A 122 2.89 -6.39 -0.48
N PHE A 123 2.97 -5.14 -0.93
CA PHE A 123 2.26 -4.03 -0.33
C PHE A 123 0.95 -3.82 -1.08
N SER A 124 -0.11 -3.51 -0.35
CA SER A 124 -1.36 -3.08 -0.94
C SER A 124 -1.81 -1.75 -0.38
N ILE A 125 -2.51 -0.95 -1.17
CA ILE A 125 -3.12 0.30 -0.75
C ILE A 125 -4.64 0.18 -0.83
N VAL A 126 -5.34 0.69 0.18
CA VAL A 126 -6.79 0.59 0.32
C VAL A 126 -7.36 1.96 0.71
N GLY A 127 -8.49 2.33 0.13
CA GLY A 127 -9.21 3.57 0.48
C GLY A 127 -8.61 4.84 -0.12
N VAL A 128 -8.03 4.77 -1.32
CA VAL A 128 -7.42 5.94 -1.98
C VAL A 128 -8.49 6.95 -2.39
N HIS A 129 -9.65 6.49 -2.90
CA HIS A 129 -10.72 7.38 -3.33
C HIS A 129 -11.29 8.18 -2.14
N GLU A 130 -11.66 7.47 -1.08
CA GLU A 130 -12.18 8.03 0.17
C GLU A 130 -11.14 8.93 0.85
N GLY A 131 -9.88 8.50 0.84
CA GLY A 131 -8.77 9.32 1.34
C GLY A 131 -8.61 10.63 0.58
N MET A 132 -8.77 10.63 -0.75
CA MET A 132 -8.74 11.87 -1.54
C MET A 132 -9.88 12.82 -1.17
N VAL A 133 -11.09 12.29 -0.96
CA VAL A 133 -12.21 13.10 -0.47
C VAL A 133 -11.86 13.71 0.88
N ASN A 134 -11.38 12.89 1.81
CA ASN A 134 -10.97 13.34 3.15
C ASN A 134 -9.79 14.32 3.12
N ALA A 135 -8.96 14.29 2.08
CA ALA A 135 -7.83 15.20 1.92
C ALA A 135 -8.20 16.59 1.40
N GLY A 136 -9.45 16.81 0.95
CA GLY A 136 -9.85 18.10 0.37
C GLY A 136 -10.37 18.00 -1.07
N PHE A 137 -10.12 16.88 -1.76
CA PHE A 137 -10.42 16.74 -3.18
C PHE A 137 -11.87 16.29 -3.39
N LYS A 138 -12.77 17.24 -3.61
CA LYS A 138 -14.18 16.95 -3.94
C LYS A 138 -14.28 16.01 -5.14
N GLY A 139 -15.07 14.95 -5.00
CA GLY A 139 -15.22 13.91 -6.03
C GLY A 139 -14.08 12.88 -6.05
N GLY A 140 -13.12 12.95 -5.12
CA GLY A 140 -12.03 11.98 -4.97
C GLY A 140 -11.29 11.75 -6.29
N LEU A 141 -11.06 10.49 -6.65
CA LEU A 141 -10.39 10.12 -7.90
C LEU A 141 -11.13 10.48 -9.20
N PHE A 142 -12.34 11.05 -9.16
CA PHE A 142 -12.97 11.61 -10.36
C PHE A 142 -12.44 13.01 -10.70
N ASN A 143 -11.86 13.70 -9.72
CA ASN A 143 -11.20 15.00 -9.89
C ASN A 143 -9.77 14.82 -10.48
N ASP A 144 -9.39 15.68 -11.43
CA ASP A 144 -8.10 15.56 -12.13
C ASP A 144 -6.89 15.97 -11.29
N GLU A 145 -7.03 16.93 -10.37
CA GLU A 145 -6.00 17.29 -9.39
C GLU A 145 -5.77 16.13 -8.41
N ALA A 146 -6.85 15.47 -7.97
CA ALA A 146 -6.77 14.29 -7.12
C ALA A 146 -6.06 13.11 -7.81
N LYS A 147 -6.29 12.91 -9.12
CA LYS A 147 -5.58 11.89 -9.91
C LYS A 147 -4.09 12.21 -9.99
N GLU A 148 -3.73 13.47 -10.19
CA GLU A 148 -2.33 13.89 -10.19
C GLU A 148 -1.66 13.66 -8.83
N TYR A 149 -2.37 13.98 -7.75
CA TYR A 149 -1.85 13.72 -6.40
C TYR A 149 -1.74 12.22 -6.10
N ALA A 150 -2.73 11.41 -6.49
CA ALA A 150 -2.68 9.94 -6.40
C ALA A 150 -1.48 9.37 -7.15
N HIS A 151 -1.17 9.96 -8.30
CA HIS A 151 -0.03 9.56 -9.12
C HIS A 151 1.30 9.86 -8.42
N GLN A 152 1.46 11.05 -7.82
CA GLN A 152 2.65 11.39 -7.03
C GLN A 152 2.84 10.43 -5.84
N ILE A 153 1.74 10.11 -5.13
CA ILE A 153 1.73 9.11 -4.06
C ILE A 153 2.21 7.75 -4.59
N ALA A 154 1.68 7.30 -5.73
CA ALA A 154 2.06 6.03 -6.34
C ALA A 154 3.56 6.00 -6.74
N GLN A 155 4.09 7.09 -7.31
CA GLN A 155 5.52 7.21 -7.62
C GLN A 155 6.37 7.06 -6.37
N TYR A 156 5.98 7.71 -5.27
CA TYR A 156 6.68 7.59 -4.01
C TYR A 156 6.65 6.15 -3.45
N PHE A 157 5.51 5.46 -3.51
CA PHE A 157 5.45 4.02 -3.18
C PHE A 157 6.45 3.20 -3.99
N TYR A 158 6.55 3.43 -5.30
CA TYR A 158 7.50 2.71 -6.16
C TYR A 158 8.95 2.99 -5.79
N GLU A 159 9.31 4.23 -5.46
CA GLU A 159 10.65 4.58 -4.97
C GLU A 159 10.99 3.82 -3.69
N LYS A 160 10.05 3.73 -2.74
CA LYS A 160 10.23 2.94 -1.51
C LYS A 160 10.40 1.45 -1.79
N LEU A 161 9.64 0.89 -2.72
CA LEU A 161 9.79 -0.53 -3.08
C LEU A 161 11.16 -0.79 -3.73
N GLN A 162 11.67 0.12 -4.56
CA GLN A 162 13.02 0.00 -5.12
C GLN A 162 14.08 -0.02 -4.01
N GLN A 163 14.00 0.91 -3.05
CA GLN A 163 14.89 0.95 -1.89
C GLN A 163 14.87 -0.37 -1.10
N PHE A 164 13.68 -0.97 -0.89
CA PHE A 164 13.56 -2.26 -0.22
C PHE A 164 14.12 -3.42 -1.04
N MET A 165 13.94 -3.44 -2.36
CA MET A 165 14.54 -4.46 -3.23
C MET A 165 16.07 -4.36 -3.21
N GLU A 166 16.62 -3.15 -3.25
CA GLU A 166 18.06 -2.90 -3.14
C GLU A 166 18.63 -3.34 -1.79
N ARG A 167 17.94 -3.01 -0.70
CA ARG A 167 18.35 -3.33 0.68
C ARG A 167 18.23 -4.82 0.98
N ASP A 168 17.08 -5.42 0.69
CA ASP A 168 16.71 -6.76 1.16
C ASP A 168 17.03 -7.87 0.17
N LYS A 169 17.35 -7.52 -1.09
CA LYS A 169 17.64 -8.47 -2.18
C LYS A 169 16.53 -9.50 -2.40
N VAL A 170 15.27 -9.09 -2.24
CA VAL A 170 14.08 -9.89 -2.57
C VAL A 170 13.09 -9.03 -3.33
N LEU A 171 12.11 -9.68 -3.97
CA LEU A 171 11.08 -9.02 -4.76
C LEU A 171 10.03 -8.34 -3.86
N TYR A 172 9.64 -7.13 -4.26
CA TYR A 172 8.54 -6.38 -3.69
C TYR A 172 7.57 -5.94 -4.79
N SER A 173 6.27 -5.88 -4.49
CA SER A 173 5.25 -5.36 -5.40
C SER A 173 4.26 -4.44 -4.70
N LEU A 174 3.59 -3.60 -5.49
CA LEU A 174 2.47 -2.77 -5.06
C LEU A 174 1.18 -3.24 -5.75
N GLU A 175 0.11 -3.43 -4.99
CA GLU A 175 -1.17 -3.88 -5.53
C GLU A 175 -2.36 -3.07 -5.00
N TYR A 176 -3.39 -2.98 -5.83
CA TYR A 176 -4.73 -2.62 -5.36
C TYR A 176 -5.51 -3.92 -5.11
N ALA A 177 -5.35 -4.48 -3.90
CA ALA A 177 -5.96 -5.76 -3.56
C ALA A 177 -7.49 -5.60 -3.44
N PRO A 178 -8.27 -6.66 -3.76
CA PRO A 178 -9.74 -6.62 -3.68
C PRO A 178 -10.26 -6.15 -2.31
N SER A 179 -9.53 -6.48 -1.24
CA SER A 179 -9.78 -5.98 0.11
C SER A 179 -11.19 -6.27 0.66
N GLU A 180 -11.82 -7.35 0.20
CA GLU A 180 -13.23 -7.71 0.50
C GLU A 180 -13.60 -7.54 1.98
N ASN A 181 -12.83 -8.14 2.88
CA ASN A 181 -13.04 -8.01 4.33
C ASN A 181 -12.20 -6.88 4.96
N ALA A 182 -11.06 -6.56 4.35
CA ALA A 182 -10.12 -5.59 4.90
C ALA A 182 -10.69 -4.16 4.82
N ALA A 183 -11.36 -3.81 3.72
CA ALA A 183 -11.96 -2.50 3.50
C ALA A 183 -13.03 -2.20 4.57
N CYS A 184 -13.96 -3.13 4.81
CA CYS A 184 -14.99 -2.96 5.84
C CYS A 184 -14.38 -2.78 7.24
N LYS A 185 -13.41 -3.63 7.62
CA LYS A 185 -12.73 -3.52 8.92
C LYS A 185 -11.91 -2.23 9.04
N MET A 186 -11.28 -1.77 7.95
CA MET A 186 -10.54 -0.51 7.95
C MET A 186 -11.50 0.67 8.14
N ALA A 187 -12.65 0.67 7.46
CA ALA A 187 -13.68 1.71 7.61
C ALA A 187 -14.25 1.76 9.04
N GLU A 188 -14.59 0.63 9.64
CA GLU A 188 -15.03 0.56 11.05
C GLU A 188 -13.95 1.12 12.00
N LYS A 189 -12.69 0.79 11.74
CA LYS A 189 -11.55 1.30 12.53
C LYS A 189 -11.28 2.78 12.27
N ASP A 190 -11.57 3.29 11.07
CA ASP A 190 -11.46 4.70 10.74
C ASP A 190 -12.51 5.51 11.48
N LEU A 191 -13.75 5.00 11.58
CA LEU A 191 -14.79 5.64 12.37
C LEU A 191 -14.44 5.69 13.87
N GLN A 192 -13.97 4.58 14.44
CA GLN A 192 -13.49 4.55 15.84
C GLN A 192 -12.33 5.52 16.06
N PHE A 193 -11.43 5.62 15.08
CA PHE A 193 -10.30 6.53 15.13
C PHE A 193 -10.75 8.00 15.04
N ALA A 194 -11.66 8.32 14.12
CA ALA A 194 -12.22 9.66 13.96
C ALA A 194 -12.92 10.14 15.23
N ASN A 195 -13.74 9.29 15.87
CA ASN A 195 -14.35 9.62 17.16
C ASN A 195 -13.29 9.89 18.23
N ALA A 196 -12.24 9.07 18.31
CA ALA A 196 -11.16 9.31 19.25
C ALA A 196 -10.39 10.61 18.98
N ILE A 197 -10.29 11.06 17.73
CA ILE A 197 -9.70 12.36 17.38
C ILE A 197 -10.63 13.50 17.82
N ALA A 198 -11.94 13.36 17.63
CA ALA A 198 -12.94 14.32 18.09
C ALA A 198 -12.89 14.49 19.62
N ASP A 199 -12.82 13.39 20.37
CA ASP A 199 -12.65 13.43 21.84
C ASP A 199 -11.38 14.19 22.25
N VAL A 200 -10.28 14.04 21.50
CA VAL A 200 -9.02 14.77 21.77
C VAL A 200 -9.19 16.26 21.50
N LEU A 201 -9.85 16.63 20.39
CA LEU A 201 -10.12 18.04 20.06
C LEU A 201 -11.03 18.71 21.10
N ASN A 202 -12.00 17.98 21.65
CA ASN A 202 -12.90 18.45 22.71
C ASN A 202 -12.23 18.50 24.09
N GLY A 203 -10.98 18.01 24.22
CA GLY A 203 -10.26 17.95 25.50
C GLY A 203 -10.71 16.80 26.42
N GLU A 204 -11.50 15.85 25.90
CA GLU A 204 -11.99 14.68 26.64
C GLU A 204 -10.95 13.56 26.71
N LYS A 205 -9.93 13.60 25.83
CA LYS A 205 -8.91 12.55 25.72
C LYS A 205 -7.51 13.12 25.41
N ASP A 206 -6.47 12.39 25.81
CA ASP A 206 -5.07 12.68 25.43
C ASP A 206 -4.75 12.16 24.01
N TYR A 207 -3.72 12.73 23.39
CA TYR A 207 -3.18 12.36 22.07
C TYR A 207 -2.68 10.91 21.95
N LYS A 208 -2.61 10.17 23.07
CA LYS A 208 -2.19 8.76 23.12
C LYS A 208 -3.32 7.81 22.70
N ILE A 209 -3.66 7.84 21.42
CA ILE A 209 -4.72 7.01 20.84
C ILE A 209 -4.21 5.63 20.41
N SER A 210 -2.93 5.52 20.05
CA SER A 210 -2.26 4.28 19.65
C SER A 210 -1.33 3.75 20.74
N LYS A 211 -1.09 2.43 20.75
CA LYS A 211 -0.01 1.81 21.53
C LYS A 211 1.38 2.12 20.95
N ASP A 212 1.42 2.52 19.68
CA ASP A 212 2.65 2.88 19.00
C ASP A 212 2.98 4.37 19.26
N PRO A 213 4.12 4.68 19.92
CA PRO A 213 4.48 6.05 20.23
C PRO A 213 4.75 6.91 18.98
N TYR A 214 5.28 6.33 17.90
CA TYR A 214 5.54 7.07 16.66
C TYR A 214 4.24 7.44 15.94
N LEU A 215 3.25 6.54 15.95
CA LEU A 215 1.93 6.88 15.41
C LEU A 215 1.27 8.01 16.20
N ASN A 216 1.43 8.05 17.53
CA ASN A 216 0.94 9.16 18.35
C ASN A 216 1.63 10.50 18.03
N LEU A 217 2.90 10.49 17.61
CA LEU A 217 3.58 11.71 17.16
C LEU A 217 2.94 12.27 15.88
N PHE A 218 2.66 11.41 14.89
CA PHE A 218 1.93 11.81 13.68
C PHE A 218 0.53 12.33 14.00
N ILE A 219 -0.21 11.64 14.87
CA ILE A 219 -1.55 12.08 15.29
C ILE A 219 -1.49 13.46 15.93
N LYS A 220 -0.55 13.68 16.86
CA LYS A 220 -0.37 14.97 17.52
C LYS A 220 -0.01 16.07 16.52
N GLU A 221 0.94 15.81 15.63
CA GLU A 221 1.35 16.77 14.59
C GLU A 221 0.18 17.13 13.68
N SER A 222 -0.61 16.14 13.25
CA SER A 222 -1.82 16.34 12.45
C SER A 222 -2.85 17.21 13.16
N ILE A 223 -3.17 16.92 14.43
CA ILE A 223 -4.13 17.72 15.22
C ILE A 223 -3.61 19.14 15.43
N VAL A 224 -2.34 19.32 15.77
CA VAL A 224 -1.74 20.67 15.94
C VAL A 224 -1.79 21.46 14.64
N LYS A 225 -1.58 20.80 13.51
CA LYS A 225 -1.52 21.44 12.19
C LYS A 225 -2.91 21.77 11.64
N PHE A 226 -3.87 20.88 11.78
CA PHE A 226 -5.17 20.97 11.10
C PHE A 226 -6.35 21.21 12.05
N GLY A 227 -6.26 20.80 13.32
CA GLY A 227 -7.32 21.00 14.31
C GLY A 227 -8.67 20.44 13.85
N GLU A 228 -9.73 21.24 14.00
CA GLU A 228 -11.09 20.90 13.54
C GLU A 228 -11.19 20.71 12.02
N LYS A 229 -10.27 21.31 11.25
CA LYS A 229 -10.24 21.16 9.78
C LYS A 229 -9.98 19.72 9.32
N LEU A 230 -9.55 18.84 10.23
CA LEU A 230 -9.52 17.40 9.96
C LEU A 230 -10.89 16.88 9.52
N PHE A 231 -11.98 17.49 9.99
CA PHE A 231 -13.35 17.10 9.69
C PHE A 231 -14.01 17.94 8.59
N ASP A 232 -13.32 18.94 8.04
CA ASP A 232 -13.79 19.67 6.86
C ASP A 232 -13.96 18.66 5.72
N LEU A 233 -15.20 18.53 5.21
CA LEU A 233 -15.70 17.57 4.21
C LEU A 233 -16.19 16.20 4.70
N VAL A 234 -16.26 15.94 6.01
CA VAL A 234 -16.92 14.74 6.56
C VAL A 234 -18.46 14.89 6.57
N GLY A 235 -18.98 16.05 6.15
CA GLY A 235 -20.39 16.23 5.86
C GLY A 235 -20.76 15.52 4.56
N VAL A 236 -21.31 14.32 4.67
CA VAL A 236 -22.28 13.84 3.68
C VAL A 236 -23.39 14.90 3.70
N GLU A 237 -23.49 15.73 2.65
CA GLU A 237 -24.70 16.51 2.47
C GLU A 237 -25.86 15.51 2.51
N ASP A 238 -26.79 15.71 3.44
CA ASP A 238 -28.06 14.97 3.52
C ASP A 238 -28.75 15.04 2.15
N GLY A 239 -28.48 14.06 1.31
CA GLY A 239 -28.83 14.06 -0.10
C GLY A 239 -29.12 12.63 -0.53
N SER A 240 -30.30 12.17 -0.12
CA SER A 240 -31.13 11.14 -0.78
C SER A 240 -30.41 10.23 -1.78
N TYR A 241 -30.18 8.98 -1.36
CA TYR A 241 -30.00 7.84 -2.27
C TYR A 241 -31.20 7.70 -3.22
#